data_AF-A0A959FUJ2-F1
#
_entry.id   AF-A0A959FUJ2-F1
#
_cell.length_a   1.000
_cell.length_b   1.000
_cell.length_c   1.000
_cell.angle_alpha   90.00
_cell.angle_beta   90.00
_cell.angle_gamma   90.00
#
_symmetry.space_group_name_H-M   'P 1'
#
loop_
_entity.id
_entity.type
_entity.pdbx_description
1 polymer ?
#
loop_
_entity_poly.entity_id
_entity_poly.type
_entity_poly.pdbx_seq_one_letter_code
_entity_poly.pdbx_strand_id
1 'polypeptide(L)'
;MARIALEGMHFYAYHGVYPEEQLIGTDYIVDVYLEASVGKAAVGDDINNTVNYETIYLICKTVMNHPTNLIETVASRIALRIKHQFHYLKDLRVQVRKKNPPLGGRVDWATVEVQGNFSKSCGRCGKPMLCYGDRTCWCLDAHIDKGTLEQLKVSYGRNCLCRECIQFFTGQ
;
A
#
# COMPACT_ATOMS: atom_id res chain seq x y z
N MET A 1 -12.16 15.48 0.79
CA MET A 1 -10.96 14.61 0.66
C MET A 1 -9.76 15.47 1.00
N ALA A 2 -8.77 14.94 1.72
CA ALA A 2 -7.50 15.64 1.90
C ALA A 2 -6.33 14.71 1.61
N ARG A 3 -5.22 15.33 1.21
CA ARG A 3 -3.93 14.66 1.03
C ARG A 3 -3.16 14.71 2.34
N ILE A 4 -2.72 13.54 2.79
CA ILE A 4 -1.80 13.39 3.92
C ILE A 4 -0.47 12.94 3.32
N ALA A 5 0.61 13.60 3.71
CA ALA A 5 1.94 13.33 3.19
C ALA A 5 2.96 13.26 4.33
N LEU A 6 3.88 12.31 4.23
CA LEU A 6 5.09 12.26 5.05
C LEU A 6 6.27 12.19 4.09
N GLU A 7 7.03 13.28 4.04
CA GLU A 7 8.07 13.53 3.04
C GLU A 7 9.44 13.66 3.72
N GLY A 8 10.50 13.33 2.98
CA GLY A 8 11.88 13.52 3.43
C GLY A 8 12.31 12.53 4.50
N MET A 9 11.75 11.31 4.55
CA MET A 9 12.20 10.32 5.51
C MET A 9 13.56 9.76 5.11
N HIS A 10 14.60 10.08 5.87
CA HIS A 10 15.95 9.60 5.63
C HIS A 10 16.21 8.25 6.29
N PHE A 11 16.69 7.29 5.51
CA PHE A 11 17.07 5.97 5.99
C PHE A 11 18.43 5.57 5.43
N TYR A 12 19.30 5.05 6.28
CA TYR A 12 20.50 4.36 5.84
C TYR A 12 20.20 2.87 5.71
N ALA A 13 20.44 2.29 4.55
CA ALA A 13 20.09 0.90 4.28
C ALA A 13 21.05 0.22 3.29
N TYR A 14 20.98 -1.10 3.25
CA TYR A 14 21.90 -1.97 2.51
C TYR A 14 21.21 -2.61 1.29
N HIS A 15 20.40 -1.83 0.57
CA HIS A 15 19.69 -2.34 -0.62
C HIS A 15 20.57 -2.22 -1.88
N GLY A 16 20.59 -3.27 -2.68
CA GLY A 16 21.36 -3.27 -3.91
C GLY A 16 21.53 -4.65 -4.50
N VAL A 17 21.72 -4.70 -5.81
CA VAL A 17 21.97 -5.97 -6.52
C VAL A 17 23.42 -6.39 -6.30
N TYR A 18 24.33 -5.43 -6.20
CA TYR A 18 25.75 -5.70 -6.08
C TYR A 18 26.15 -5.99 -4.62
N PRO A 19 27.01 -6.98 -4.36
CA PRO A 19 27.48 -7.30 -3.01
C PRO A 19 28.09 -6.11 -2.27
N GLU A 20 28.79 -5.24 -2.99
CA GLU A 20 29.42 -4.02 -2.45
C GLU A 20 28.38 -3.04 -1.91
N GLU A 21 27.21 -2.93 -2.56
CA GLU A 21 26.10 -2.09 -2.10
C GLU A 21 25.49 -2.63 -0.81
N GLN A 22 25.40 -3.97 -0.67
CA GLN A 22 24.88 -4.61 0.54
C GLN A 22 25.89 -4.58 1.70
N LEU A 23 27.18 -4.42 1.40
CA LEU A 23 28.23 -4.30 2.40
C LEU A 23 28.40 -2.86 2.90
N ILE A 24 28.43 -1.90 1.99
CA ILE A 24 28.68 -0.49 2.32
C ILE A 24 27.39 0.19 2.77
N GLY A 25 26.28 0.00 2.04
CA GLY A 25 25.04 0.73 2.25
C GLY A 25 25.06 2.16 1.69
N THR A 26 23.89 2.79 1.61
CA THR A 26 23.74 4.19 1.18
C THR A 26 22.51 4.84 1.83
N ASP A 27 22.40 6.16 1.63
CA ASP A 27 21.23 6.93 2.02
C ASP A 27 20.07 6.72 1.05
N TYR A 28 18.88 6.60 1.62
CA TYR A 28 17.60 6.58 0.92
C TYR A 28 16.71 7.68 1.48
N ILE A 29 15.88 8.25 0.60
CA ILE A 29 14.77 9.10 0.99
C ILE A 29 13.48 8.39 0.60
N VAL A 30 12.55 8.30 1.53
CA VAL A 30 11.21 7.76 1.29
C VAL A 30 10.17 8.87 1.49
N ASP A 31 9.24 8.96 0.56
CA ASP A 31 8.09 9.85 0.64
C ASP A 31 6.81 9.02 0.48
N VAL A 32 5.82 9.31 1.31
CA VAL A 32 4.52 8.65 1.28
C VAL A 32 3.43 9.69 1.16
N TYR A 33 2.51 9.48 0.22
CA TYR A 33 1.35 10.33 -0.01
C TYR A 33 0.08 9.48 -0.02
N LEU A 34 -0.95 9.98 0.63
CA LEU A 34 -2.20 9.27 0.89
C LEU A 34 -3.38 10.19 0.65
N GLU A 35 -4.46 9.64 0.12
CA GLU A 35 -5.75 10.33 0.12
C GLU A 35 -6.71 9.68 1.12
N ALA A 36 -7.18 10.48 2.07
CA ALA A 36 -8.10 10.05 3.11
C ALA A 36 -9.27 11.03 3.28
N SER A 37 -10.40 10.51 3.77
CA SER A 37 -11.57 11.31 4.11
C SER A 37 -11.44 11.83 5.55
N VAL A 38 -10.80 12.98 5.72
CA VAL A 38 -10.61 13.66 7.02
C VAL A 38 -11.88 14.29 7.61
N GLY A 39 -13.03 14.20 6.93
CA GLY A 39 -14.27 14.87 7.36
C GLY A 39 -14.77 14.47 8.75
N LYS A 40 -14.48 13.24 9.22
CA LYS A 40 -14.81 12.80 10.59
C LYS A 40 -13.73 13.18 11.61
N ALA A 41 -12.45 13.05 11.24
CA ALA A 41 -11.33 13.37 12.11
C ALA A 41 -11.23 14.87 12.44
N ALA A 42 -11.47 15.74 11.45
CA ALA A 42 -11.41 17.20 11.64
C ALA A 42 -12.52 17.77 12.53
N VAL A 43 -13.63 17.05 12.69
CA VAL A 43 -14.77 17.48 13.53
C VAL A 43 -14.62 16.99 14.97
N GLY A 44 -13.91 15.88 15.20
CA GLY A 44 -13.78 15.25 16.52
C GLY A 44 -12.42 15.35 17.19
N ASP A 45 -11.40 15.90 16.51
CA ASP A 45 -9.99 15.94 16.96
C ASP A 45 -9.47 14.57 17.46
N ASP A 46 -9.98 13.49 16.84
CA ASP A 46 -9.73 12.12 17.25
C ASP A 46 -8.71 11.46 16.31
N ILE A 47 -7.53 11.17 16.87
CA ILE A 47 -6.42 10.53 16.16
C ILE A 47 -6.75 9.09 15.73
N ASN A 48 -7.75 8.44 16.35
CA ASN A 48 -8.16 7.08 15.99
C ASN A 48 -8.92 7.03 14.65
N ASN A 49 -9.44 8.16 14.18
CA ASN A 49 -10.18 8.28 12.91
C ASN A 49 -9.36 8.93 11.79
N THR A 50 -8.05 9.15 12.01
CA THR A 50 -7.14 9.72 11.00
C THR A 50 -5.97 8.78 10.69
N VAL A 51 -5.22 9.12 9.65
CA VAL A 51 -4.00 8.40 9.32
C VAL A 51 -2.90 8.88 10.27
N ASN A 52 -2.43 7.99 11.16
CA ASN A 52 -1.27 8.28 11.99
C ASN A 52 0.03 8.18 11.16
N TYR A 53 0.68 9.31 10.93
CA TYR A 53 1.96 9.40 10.21
C TYR A 53 3.12 8.74 10.96
N GLU A 54 3.04 8.59 12.29
CA GLU A 54 4.00 7.77 13.05
C GLU A 54 3.95 6.32 12.60
N THR A 55 2.76 5.76 12.40
CA THR A 55 2.60 4.39 11.89
C THR A 55 3.18 4.27 10.48
N ILE A 56 3.02 5.28 9.61
CA ILE A 56 3.65 5.31 8.28
C ILE A 56 5.17 5.25 8.42
N TYR A 57 5.75 6.09 9.28
CA TYR A 57 7.19 6.14 9.50
C TYR A 57 7.72 4.80 10.00
N LEU A 58 7.06 4.18 10.99
CA LEU A 58 7.45 2.87 11.53
C LEU A 58 7.37 1.76 10.48
N ILE A 59 6.35 1.77 9.62
CA ILE A 59 6.26 0.83 8.49
C ILE A 59 7.44 1.02 7.55
N CYS A 60 7.73 2.26 7.14
CA CYS A 60 8.84 2.58 6.25
C CYS A 60 10.17 2.13 6.87
N LYS A 61 10.44 2.51 8.13
CA LYS A 61 11.63 2.12 8.88
C LYS A 61 11.80 0.60 8.93
N THR A 62 10.71 -0.13 9.18
CA THR A 62 10.75 -1.60 9.23
C THR A 62 11.12 -2.20 7.89
N VAL A 63 10.52 -1.72 6.79
CA VAL A 63 10.83 -2.22 5.44
C VAL A 63 12.26 -1.88 5.02
N MET A 64 12.71 -0.65 5.29
CA MET A 64 14.07 -0.18 4.98
C MET A 64 15.15 -0.96 5.76
N ASN A 65 14.83 -1.49 6.94
CA ASN A 65 15.76 -2.28 7.73
C ASN A 65 15.91 -3.74 7.23
N HIS A 66 15.19 -4.13 6.18
CA HIS A 66 15.30 -5.45 5.57
C HIS A 66 15.99 -5.33 4.21
N PRO A 67 17.28 -5.71 4.10
CA PRO A 67 18.01 -5.65 2.83
C PRO A 67 17.28 -6.37 1.70
N THR A 68 17.30 -5.76 0.52
CA THR A 68 16.67 -6.27 -0.70
C THR A 68 17.47 -5.83 -1.91
N ASN A 69 17.39 -6.59 -2.99
CA ASN A 69 18.16 -6.29 -4.20
C ASN A 69 17.64 -5.05 -4.94
N LEU A 70 16.32 -4.85 -4.93
CA LEU A 70 15.63 -3.86 -5.77
C LEU A 70 14.88 -2.83 -4.92
N ILE A 71 14.99 -1.55 -5.27
CA ILE A 71 14.26 -0.46 -4.62
C ILE A 71 12.77 -0.45 -5.01
N GLU A 72 12.44 -1.04 -6.15
CA GLU A 72 11.08 -1.38 -6.57
C GLU A 72 10.40 -2.29 -5.56
N THR A 73 11.12 -3.31 -5.09
CA THR A 73 10.61 -4.25 -4.07
C THR A 73 10.37 -3.52 -2.75
N VAL A 74 11.25 -2.60 -2.37
CA VAL A 74 11.09 -1.76 -1.18
C VAL A 74 9.82 -0.91 -1.29
N ALA A 75 9.68 -0.14 -2.37
CA ALA A 75 8.54 0.73 -2.61
C ALA A 75 7.21 -0.05 -2.59
N SER A 76 7.15 -1.19 -3.29
CA SER A 76 5.96 -2.07 -3.29
C SER A 76 5.65 -2.65 -1.90
N ARG A 77 6.66 -3.06 -1.13
CA ARG A 77 6.46 -3.60 0.23
C ARG A 77 5.93 -2.54 1.20
N ILE A 78 6.47 -1.32 1.13
CA ILE A 78 5.96 -0.18 1.91
C ILE A 78 4.50 0.07 1.53
N ALA A 79 4.21 0.18 0.22
CA ALA A 79 2.86 0.43 -0.24
C ALA A 79 1.86 -0.63 0.25
N LEU A 80 2.22 -1.91 0.13
CA LEU A 80 1.38 -3.02 0.59
C LEU A 80 1.15 -2.97 2.11
N ARG A 81 2.20 -2.75 2.92
CA ARG A 81 2.07 -2.69 4.38
C ARG A 81 1.23 -1.50 4.85
N ILE A 82 1.41 -0.32 4.26
CA ILE A 82 0.58 0.85 4.55
C ILE A 82 -0.88 0.56 4.21
N LYS A 83 -1.13 -0.09 3.08
CA LYS A 83 -2.48 -0.47 2.67
C LYS A 83 -3.14 -1.47 3.63
N HIS A 84 -2.39 -2.47 4.11
CA HIS A 84 -2.86 -3.38 5.16
C HIS A 84 -3.16 -2.68 6.48
N GLN A 85 -2.37 -1.68 6.85
CA GLN A 85 -2.60 -0.92 8.07
C GLN A 85 -3.85 -0.04 7.95
N PHE A 86 -4.07 0.56 6.77
CA PHE A 86 -5.14 1.52 6.52
C PHE A 86 -6.07 1.04 5.39
N HIS A 87 -6.96 0.10 5.75
CA HIS A 87 -7.89 -0.52 4.80
C HIS A 87 -8.79 0.49 4.06
N TYR A 88 -9.05 1.67 4.63
CA TYR A 88 -9.93 2.70 4.07
C TYR A 88 -9.24 3.65 3.05
N LEU A 89 -7.94 3.50 2.79
CA LEU A 89 -7.23 4.32 1.80
C LEU A 89 -7.75 4.08 0.38
N LYS A 90 -8.02 5.17 -0.34
CA LYS A 90 -8.45 5.14 -1.75
C LYS A 90 -7.27 5.21 -2.71
N ASP A 91 -6.30 6.06 -2.39
CA ASP A 91 -5.10 6.30 -3.16
C ASP A 91 -3.87 6.32 -2.25
N LEU A 92 -2.76 5.79 -2.78
CA LEU A 92 -1.47 5.67 -2.13
C LEU A 92 -0.38 5.87 -3.16
N ARG A 93 0.59 6.71 -2.84
CA ARG A 93 1.82 6.88 -3.60
C ARG A 93 3.01 6.77 -2.67
N VAL A 94 3.93 5.88 -3.01
CA VAL A 94 5.19 5.69 -2.28
C VAL A 94 6.33 5.96 -3.24
N GLN A 95 7.22 6.85 -2.86
CA GLN A 95 8.44 7.16 -3.61
C GLN A 95 9.65 6.76 -2.78
N VAL A 96 10.60 6.07 -3.39
CA VAL A 96 11.88 5.70 -2.79
C VAL A 96 12.99 6.21 -3.68
N ARG A 97 13.90 7.00 -3.10
CA ARG A 97 15.03 7.64 -3.77
C ARG A 97 16.31 7.09 -3.20
N LYS A 98 17.17 6.54 -4.04
CA LYS A 98 18.51 6.06 -3.71
C LYS A 98 19.53 7.14 -4.03
N LYS A 99 20.29 7.59 -3.04
CA LYS A 99 21.31 8.61 -3.21
C LYS A 99 22.54 8.05 -3.91
N ASN A 100 23.12 8.82 -4.83
CA ASN A 100 24.40 8.53 -5.49
C ASN A 100 24.55 7.06 -5.95
N PRO A 101 23.65 6.53 -6.80
CA PRO A 101 23.75 5.16 -7.28
C PRO A 101 25.07 4.93 -8.05
N PRO A 102 25.69 3.75 -7.95
CA PRO A 102 27.00 3.47 -8.55
C PRO A 102 26.88 3.23 -10.07
N LEU A 103 26.71 4.31 -10.84
CA LEU A 103 26.57 4.28 -12.31
C LEU A 103 27.83 4.65 -13.08
N GLY A 104 28.96 4.92 -12.38
CA GLY A 104 30.21 5.38 -13.00
C GLY A 104 30.22 6.88 -13.38
N GLY A 105 29.18 7.63 -13.02
CA GLY A 105 29.07 9.07 -13.21
C GLY A 105 28.33 9.74 -12.05
N ARG A 106 28.35 11.09 -11.99
CA ARG A 106 27.67 11.84 -10.92
C ARG A 106 26.17 11.94 -11.20
N VAL A 107 25.37 11.40 -10.29
CA VAL A 107 23.90 11.49 -10.27
C VAL A 107 23.47 11.63 -8.82
N ASP A 108 22.55 12.55 -8.53
CA ASP A 108 22.13 12.80 -7.16
C ASP A 108 21.20 11.67 -6.65
N TRP A 109 20.24 11.24 -7.49
CA TRP A 109 19.20 10.29 -7.10
C TRP A 109 18.81 9.32 -8.23
N ALA A 110 18.57 8.06 -7.88
CA ALA A 110 17.71 7.16 -8.64
C ALA A 110 16.38 7.00 -7.89
N THR A 111 15.25 7.16 -8.58
CA THR A 111 13.92 7.22 -7.95
C THR A 111 13.01 6.14 -8.51
N VAL A 112 12.29 5.45 -7.63
CA VAL A 112 11.15 4.60 -7.97
C VAL A 112 9.92 5.11 -7.28
N GLU A 113 8.81 5.15 -8.00
CA GLU A 113 7.50 5.51 -7.48
C GLU A 113 6.49 4.40 -7.78
N VAL A 114 5.72 4.03 -6.76
CA VAL A 114 4.61 3.09 -6.85
C VAL A 114 3.33 3.83 -6.50
N GLN A 115 2.36 3.78 -7.41
CA GLN A 115 1.01 4.33 -7.20
C GLN A 115 0.00 3.18 -7.13
N GLY A 116 -0.91 3.25 -6.16
CA GLY A 116 -2.00 2.30 -5.99
C GLY A 116 -3.33 3.04 -5.87
N ASN A 117 -4.16 2.92 -6.92
CA ASN A 117 -5.56 3.32 -6.87
C ASN A 117 -6.41 2.08 -6.55
N PHE A 118 -7.06 2.09 -5.38
CA PHE A 118 -7.78 0.95 -4.86
C PHE A 118 -9.30 1.06 -5.02
N SER A 119 -9.77 2.15 -5.61
CA SER A 119 -11.19 2.38 -5.86
C SER A 119 -11.65 1.57 -7.07
N LYS A 120 -12.45 0.54 -6.85
CA LYS A 120 -13.13 -0.23 -7.90
C LYS A 120 -14.64 -0.23 -7.71
N SER A 121 -15.40 -0.47 -8.75
CA SER A 121 -16.84 -0.74 -8.63
C SER A 121 -17.09 -2.21 -8.28
N CYS A 122 -18.10 -2.46 -7.45
CA CYS A 122 -18.56 -3.81 -7.13
C CYS A 122 -19.18 -4.47 -8.38
N GLY A 123 -18.78 -5.69 -8.70
CA GLY A 123 -19.32 -6.43 -9.85
C GLY A 123 -20.83 -6.70 -9.78
N ARG A 124 -21.42 -6.73 -8.57
CA ARG A 124 -22.87 -6.98 -8.37
C ARG A 124 -23.71 -5.71 -8.31
N CYS A 125 -23.35 -4.75 -7.46
CA CYS A 125 -24.20 -3.58 -7.19
C CYS A 125 -23.66 -2.27 -7.80
N GLY A 126 -22.49 -2.30 -8.45
CA GLY A 126 -21.87 -1.11 -9.04
C GLY A 126 -21.33 -0.09 -8.04
N LYS A 127 -21.61 -0.24 -6.74
CA LYS A 127 -21.14 0.71 -5.72
C LYS A 127 -19.61 0.78 -5.70
N PRO A 128 -19.02 1.98 -5.52
CA PRO A 128 -17.59 2.13 -5.34
C PRO A 128 -17.16 1.44 -4.04
N MET A 129 -16.06 0.70 -4.12
CA MET A 129 -15.52 -0.11 -3.05
C MET A 129 -14.00 -0.19 -3.16
N LEU A 130 -13.35 -0.58 -2.08
CA LEU A 130 -11.91 -0.82 -2.07
C LEU A 130 -11.65 -2.30 -2.43
N CYS A 131 -10.97 -2.56 -3.55
CA CYS A 131 -10.61 -3.93 -3.98
C CYS A 131 -9.11 -4.04 -4.17
N TYR A 132 -8.54 -5.06 -3.52
CA TYR A 132 -7.11 -5.31 -3.44
C TYR A 132 -6.60 -6.19 -4.59
N GLY A 133 -7.48 -6.97 -5.22
CA GLY A 133 -7.14 -7.81 -6.38
C GLY A 133 -6.08 -8.88 -6.11
N ASP A 134 -5.68 -9.09 -4.85
CA ASP A 134 -4.62 -9.98 -4.42
C ASP A 134 -5.07 -10.92 -3.26
N ARG A 135 -4.12 -11.66 -2.68
CA ARG A 135 -4.33 -12.61 -1.57
C ARG A 135 -4.70 -11.96 -0.24
N THR A 136 -4.94 -10.65 -0.22
CA THR A 136 -5.23 -9.87 0.99
C THR A 136 -6.58 -9.16 0.90
N CYS A 137 -7.33 -9.43 -0.17
CA CYS A 137 -8.70 -8.99 -0.34
C CYS A 137 -9.58 -9.51 0.82
N TRP A 138 -10.42 -8.62 1.38
CA TRP A 138 -11.48 -8.96 2.34
C TRP A 138 -12.40 -10.13 1.94
N CYS A 139 -12.35 -10.51 0.67
CA CYS A 139 -13.12 -11.57 0.05
C CYS A 139 -12.53 -12.95 0.33
N LEU A 140 -11.30 -13.00 0.85
CA LEU A 140 -10.61 -14.20 1.31
C LEU A 140 -10.85 -14.47 2.80
N ASP A 141 -11.12 -13.43 3.60
CA ASP A 141 -11.51 -13.57 5.01
C ASP A 141 -12.97 -14.01 5.17
N ALA A 142 -13.80 -13.74 4.14
CA ALA A 142 -15.17 -14.21 4.09
C ALA A 142 -15.20 -15.74 3.96
N HIS A 143 -15.73 -16.42 4.96
CA HIS A 143 -15.98 -17.86 4.93
C HIS A 143 -17.14 -18.15 3.97
N ILE A 144 -16.84 -18.19 2.66
CA ILE A 144 -17.79 -18.50 1.60
C ILE A 144 -17.63 -19.98 1.26
N ASP A 145 -18.76 -20.70 1.22
CA ASP A 145 -18.80 -22.09 0.75
C ASP A 145 -18.22 -22.20 -0.67
N LYS A 146 -17.49 -23.29 -0.96
CA LYS A 146 -16.83 -23.50 -2.26
C LYS A 146 -17.81 -23.46 -3.43
N GLY A 147 -19.02 -24.01 -3.29
CA GLY A 147 -20.06 -23.99 -4.31
C GLY A 147 -20.56 -22.56 -4.59
N THR A 148 -20.77 -21.77 -3.54
CA THR A 148 -21.13 -20.36 -3.67
C THR A 148 -19.99 -19.55 -4.32
N LEU A 149 -18.74 -19.81 -3.96
CA LEU A 149 -17.58 -19.15 -4.55
C LEU A 149 -17.48 -19.40 -6.07
N GLU A 150 -17.68 -20.65 -6.51
CA GLU A 150 -17.66 -20.99 -7.94
C GLU A 150 -18.82 -20.34 -8.70
N GLN A 151 -20.02 -20.27 -8.12
CA GLN A 151 -21.15 -19.54 -8.72
C GLN A 151 -20.85 -18.04 -8.86
N LEU A 152 -20.27 -17.41 -7.85
CA LEU A 152 -19.90 -16.00 -7.90
C LEU A 152 -18.84 -15.72 -8.98
N LYS A 153 -17.87 -16.62 -9.17
CA LYS A 153 -16.88 -16.52 -10.26
C LYS A 153 -17.53 -16.60 -11.63
N VAL A 154 -18.55 -17.44 -11.81
CA VAL A 154 -19.29 -17.56 -13.08
C VAL A 154 -20.17 -16.33 -13.33
N SER A 155 -20.89 -15.84 -12.31
CA SER A 155 -21.85 -14.74 -12.46
C SER A 155 -21.20 -13.35 -12.59
N TYR A 156 -20.08 -13.12 -11.89
CA TYR A 156 -19.45 -11.79 -11.82
C TYR A 156 -18.00 -11.77 -12.34
N GLY A 157 -17.49 -12.89 -12.86
CA GLY A 157 -16.12 -13.03 -13.35
C GLY A 157 -15.06 -12.98 -12.24
N ARG A 158 -13.85 -12.51 -12.57
CA ARG A 158 -12.78 -12.26 -11.57
C ARG A 158 -12.95 -10.92 -10.83
N ASN A 159 -14.12 -10.29 -10.90
CA ASN A 159 -14.37 -8.99 -10.29
C ASN A 159 -14.69 -9.13 -8.79
N CYS A 160 -14.06 -8.30 -7.96
CA CYS A 160 -14.31 -8.27 -6.52
C CYS A 160 -15.76 -7.83 -6.21
N LEU A 161 -16.32 -8.36 -5.11
CA LEU A 161 -17.60 -7.92 -4.53
C LEU A 161 -17.38 -7.10 -3.26
N CYS A 162 -18.30 -6.17 -2.96
CA CYS A 162 -18.21 -5.35 -1.76
C CYS A 162 -18.64 -6.12 -0.51
N ARG A 163 -18.24 -5.65 0.68
CA ARG A 163 -18.56 -6.29 1.97
C ARG A 163 -20.06 -6.58 2.14
N GLU A 164 -20.94 -5.62 1.83
CA GLU A 164 -22.40 -5.81 1.89
C GLU A 164 -22.88 -6.93 0.96
N CYS A 165 -22.34 -6.98 -0.27
CA CYS A 165 -22.70 -7.99 -1.24
C CYS A 165 -22.16 -9.37 -0.85
N ILE A 166 -20.99 -9.44 -0.21
CA ILE A 166 -20.41 -10.69 0.30
C ILE A 166 -21.20 -11.20 1.52
N GLN A 167 -21.55 -10.32 2.46
CA GLN A 167 -22.37 -10.65 3.64
C GLN A 167 -23.71 -11.28 3.26
N PHE A 168 -24.35 -10.75 2.21
CA PHE A 168 -25.57 -11.34 1.64
C PHE A 168 -25.40 -12.82 1.27
N PHE A 169 -24.22 -13.25 0.81
CA PHE A 169 -23.95 -14.64 0.42
C PHE A 169 -23.42 -15.50 1.56
N THR A 170 -22.76 -14.91 2.55
CA THR A 170 -22.27 -15.65 3.74
C THR A 170 -23.32 -15.80 4.83
N GLY A 171 -24.51 -15.19 4.68
CA GLY A 171 -25.59 -15.27 5.66
C GLY A 171 -25.27 -14.61 7.00
N GLN A 172 -24.34 -13.64 7.01
CA GLN A 172 -23.96 -12.84 8.17
C GLN A 172 -24.55 -11.44 8.10
#